data_AF-A0A820IHH9-F1
#
_entry.id   AF-A0A820IHH9-F1
#
_cell.length_a   1.000
_cell.length_b   1.000
_cell.length_c   1.000
_cell.angle_alpha   90.00
_cell.angle_beta   90.00
_cell.angle_gamma   90.00
#
_symmetry.space_group_name_H-M   'P 1'
#
loop_
_entity.id
_entity.type
_entity.pdbx_description
1 polymer ?
#
loop_
_entity_poly.entity_id
_entity_poly.type
_entity_poly.pdbx_seq_one_letter_code
_entity_poly.pdbx_strand_id
1 'polypeptide(L)'
;AILGCSCSEKRSSLSKDFEKTEYIFIGFVKNVTITWRNSEREASRDVQLHIYEVFNQPPPMNSTSITIYTPKDRSGCGINMKLNGRWQVWATYTNMFSDDDMSHWFTVDSCGRTMKIYNRNLNHLHQLSTMKFTS
;
A
#
# COMPACT_ATOMS: atom_id res chain seq x y z
N ALA A 1 -17.64 5.29 -22.45
CA ALA A 1 -16.34 4.60 -22.35
C ALA A 1 -16.03 4.39 -20.88
N ILE A 2 -15.82 3.15 -20.44
CA ILE A 2 -15.32 2.90 -19.09
C ILE A 2 -13.84 3.28 -19.12
N LEU A 3 -13.48 4.42 -18.52
CA LEU A 3 -12.09 4.78 -18.30
C LEU A 3 -11.50 3.74 -17.34
N GLY A 4 -10.83 2.74 -17.92
CA GLY A 4 -10.06 1.79 -17.15
C GLY A 4 -8.79 2.43 -16.61
N CYS A 5 -8.36 2.02 -15.43
CA CYS A 5 -7.06 2.35 -14.86
C CYS A 5 -5.94 2.23 -15.91
N SER A 6 -5.27 3.35 -16.19
CA SER A 6 -4.10 3.41 -17.05
C SER A 6 -2.97 4.05 -16.26
N CYS A 7 -1.92 3.29 -16.01
CA CYS A 7 -0.73 3.76 -15.33
C CYS A 7 0.25 4.32 -16.36
N SER A 8 0.95 5.40 -16.01
CA SER A 8 2.02 5.92 -16.88
C SER A 8 3.06 4.84 -17.18
N GLU A 9 3.37 4.63 -18.47
CA GLU A 9 4.36 3.63 -18.91
C GLU A 9 5.79 3.99 -18.47
N LYS A 10 6.06 5.28 -18.24
CA LYS A 10 7.35 5.74 -17.70
C LYS A 10 7.42 5.47 -16.21
N ARG A 11 7.83 4.25 -15.84
CA ARG A 11 8.20 3.94 -14.46
C ARG A 11 9.38 4.80 -14.04
N SER A 12 9.23 5.54 -12.95
CA SER A 12 10.31 6.25 -12.26
C SER A 12 11.41 5.29 -11.81
N SER A 13 12.57 5.83 -11.44
CA SER A 13 13.62 5.01 -10.81
C SER A 13 13.20 4.58 -9.41
N LEU A 14 13.75 3.46 -8.93
CA LEU A 14 13.46 2.94 -7.60
C LEU A 14 13.75 3.96 -6.49
N SER A 15 14.87 4.67 -6.56
CA SER A 15 15.25 5.71 -5.58
C SER A 15 14.21 6.83 -5.53
N LYS A 16 13.81 7.35 -6.69
CA LYS A 16 12.83 8.45 -6.77
C LYS A 16 11.48 8.06 -6.18
N ASP A 17 11.04 6.84 -6.43
CA ASP A 17 9.79 6.37 -5.83
C ASP A 17 9.96 6.13 -4.34
N PHE A 18 11.13 5.64 -3.90
CA PHE A 18 11.40 5.38 -2.49
C PHE A 18 11.38 6.67 -1.66
N GLU A 19 11.97 7.73 -2.20
CA GLU A 19 11.98 9.07 -1.59
C GLU A 19 10.56 9.66 -1.50
N LYS A 20 9.74 9.47 -2.54
CA LYS A 20 8.38 10.01 -2.62
C LYS A 20 7.34 9.22 -1.84
N THR A 21 7.53 7.91 -1.70
CA THR A 21 6.56 7.05 -1.04
C THR A 21 6.78 7.12 0.45
N GLU A 22 5.74 7.47 1.20
CA GLU A 22 5.86 7.70 2.64
C GLU A 22 6.12 6.40 3.38
N TYR A 23 5.32 5.35 3.11
CA TYR A 23 5.36 4.10 3.86
C TYR A 23 5.72 2.93 2.96
N ILE A 24 6.80 2.23 3.31
CA ILE A 24 7.26 1.06 2.56
C ILE A 24 7.55 -0.06 3.54
N PHE A 25 6.87 -1.19 3.38
CA PHE A 25 6.97 -2.31 4.31
C PHE A 25 6.65 -3.66 3.66
N ILE A 26 7.01 -4.75 4.35
CA ILE A 26 6.59 -6.11 4.04
C ILE A 26 5.53 -6.55 5.04
N GLY A 27 4.43 -7.07 4.50
CA GLY A 27 3.33 -7.58 5.30
C GLY A 27 2.76 -8.90 4.79
N PHE A 28 2.04 -9.61 5.66
CA PHE A 28 1.15 -10.69 5.26
C PHE A 28 -0.30 -10.29 5.49
N VAL A 29 -1.13 -10.59 4.51
CA VAL A 29 -2.56 -10.31 4.57
C VAL A 29 -3.23 -11.21 5.60
N LYS A 30 -3.83 -10.62 6.62
CA LYS A 30 -4.57 -11.30 7.69
C LYS A 30 -6.07 -11.29 7.45
N ASN A 31 -6.58 -10.19 6.90
CA ASN A 31 -7.99 -10.06 6.57
C ASN A 31 -8.18 -9.21 5.32
N VAL A 32 -9.27 -9.45 4.58
CA VAL A 32 -9.70 -8.65 3.44
C VAL A 32 -11.21 -8.48 3.52
N THR A 33 -11.66 -7.25 3.72
CA THR A 33 -13.08 -6.90 3.80
C THR A 33 -13.44 -6.02 2.61
N ILE A 34 -14.61 -6.24 2.02
CA ILE A 34 -15.16 -5.31 1.03
C ILE A 34 -16.01 -4.29 1.78
N THR A 35 -15.67 -3.02 1.63
CA THR A 35 -16.35 -1.91 2.29
C THR A 35 -16.91 -0.95 1.23
N TRP A 36 -18.19 -0.66 1.34
CA TRP A 36 -18.88 0.33 0.52
C TRP A 36 -18.71 1.73 1.12
N ARG A 37 -18.46 2.71 0.26
CA ARG A 37 -18.09 4.08 0.61
C ARG A 37 -18.87 5.08 -0.26
N ASN A 38 -18.84 6.35 0.13
CA ASN A 38 -19.49 7.46 -0.59
C ASN A 38 -20.97 7.16 -0.86
N SER A 39 -21.74 6.88 0.20
CA SER A 39 -23.15 6.49 0.11
C SER A 39 -23.37 5.30 -0.83
N GLU A 40 -22.53 4.27 -0.69
CA GLU A 40 -22.58 3.02 -1.45
C GLU A 40 -22.27 3.12 -2.95
N ARG A 41 -21.71 4.25 -3.41
CA ARG A 41 -21.34 4.43 -4.83
C ARG A 41 -20.00 3.80 -5.19
N GLU A 42 -19.13 3.64 -4.20
CA GLU A 42 -17.78 3.14 -4.40
C GLU A 42 -17.50 1.94 -3.51
N ALA A 43 -16.97 0.86 -4.10
CA ALA A 43 -16.57 -0.32 -3.37
C ALA A 43 -15.06 -0.41 -3.30
N SER A 44 -14.56 -0.80 -2.13
CA SER A 44 -13.14 -0.94 -1.89
C SER A 44 -12.82 -2.19 -1.08
N ARG A 45 -11.54 -2.58 -1.10
CA ARG A 45 -10.98 -3.60 -0.21
C ARG A 45 -10.19 -2.94 0.91
N ASP A 46 -10.58 -3.26 2.13
CA ASP A 46 -9.83 -2.97 3.34
C ASP A 46 -9.00 -4.21 3.66
N VAL A 47 -7.69 -4.08 3.52
CA VAL A 47 -6.74 -5.17 3.68
C VAL A 47 -5.98 -4.95 4.98
N GLN A 48 -6.21 -5.83 5.94
CA GLN A 48 -5.43 -5.86 7.17
C GLN A 48 -4.15 -6.67 6.93
N LEU A 49 -3.01 -6.06 7.18
CA LEU A 49 -1.70 -6.71 7.11
C LEU A 49 -1.03 -6.76 8.47
N HIS A 50 -0.41 -7.90 8.77
CA HIS A 50 0.63 -7.97 9.79
C HIS A 50 1.96 -7.55 9.17
N ILE A 51 2.64 -6.56 9.74
CA ILE A 51 3.92 -6.03 9.29
C ILE A 51 5.05 -6.85 9.89
N TYR A 52 6.01 -7.23 9.04
CA TYR A 52 7.21 -7.99 9.43
C TYR A 52 8.46 -7.14 9.32
N GLU A 53 8.46 -6.18 8.39
CA GLU A 53 9.65 -5.40 8.05
C GLU A 53 9.23 -4.04 7.50
N VAL A 54 9.94 -2.98 7.90
CA VAL A 54 9.71 -1.61 7.45
C VAL A 54 10.98 -1.11 6.78
N PHE A 55 10.84 -0.55 5.58
CA PHE A 55 11.92 0.06 4.81
C PHE A 55 11.88 1.58 4.84
N ASN A 56 10.69 2.17 4.92
CA ASN A 56 10.52 3.61 4.98
C ASN A 56 9.34 3.97 5.87
N GLN A 57 9.55 4.97 6.73
CA GLN A 57 8.71 5.46 7.84
C GLN A 57 7.83 4.39 8.50
N PRO A 58 8.01 4.09 9.80
CA PRO A 58 7.06 3.22 10.47
C PRO A 58 5.67 3.86 10.41
N PRO A 59 4.60 3.07 10.23
CA PRO A 59 3.27 3.61 10.36
C PRO A 59 3.10 4.26 11.75
N PRO A 60 2.31 5.34 11.86
CA PRO A 60 2.20 6.15 13.08
C PRO A 60 1.58 5.38 14.25
N MET A 61 0.98 4.22 13.99
CA MET A 61 0.67 3.25 15.03
C MET A 61 1.87 2.34 15.26
N ASN A 62 2.38 2.27 16.50
CA ASN A 62 3.31 1.25 16.99
C ASN A 62 2.74 -0.20 16.94
N SER A 63 1.71 -0.42 16.11
CA SER A 63 1.03 -1.68 15.88
C SER A 63 1.74 -2.44 14.78
N THR A 64 1.94 -3.74 15.00
CA THR A 64 2.36 -4.68 13.95
C THR A 64 1.22 -4.99 12.98
N SER A 65 0.05 -4.36 13.12
CA SER A 65 -1.09 -4.49 12.23
C SER A 65 -1.47 -3.14 11.61
N ILE A 66 -1.61 -3.12 10.29
CA ILE A 66 -2.01 -1.96 9.50
C ILE A 66 -3.19 -2.32 8.61
N THR A 67 -4.11 -1.37 8.40
CA THR A 67 -5.16 -1.52 7.40
C THR A 67 -4.85 -0.60 6.24
N ILE A 68 -4.77 -1.17 5.04
CA ILE A 68 -4.64 -0.42 3.81
C ILE A 68 -5.93 -0.53 3.00
N TYR A 69 -6.18 0.50 2.21
CA TYR A 69 -7.27 0.64 1.27
C TYR A 69 -6.76 0.39 -0.15
N THR A 70 -7.54 -0.33 -0.94
CA THR A 70 -7.36 -0.36 -2.39
C THR A 70 -8.72 -0.48 -3.08
N PRO A 71 -8.94 0.14 -4.25
CA PRO A 71 -10.20 0.02 -4.97
C PRO A 71 -10.58 -1.45 -5.21
N LYS A 72 -11.89 -1.77 -5.19
CA LYS A 72 -12.34 -3.15 -5.41
C LYS A 72 -12.08 -3.57 -6.85
N ASP A 73 -12.29 -2.68 -7.80
CA ASP A 73 -12.25 -3.04 -9.21
C ASP A 73 -10.94 -2.64 -9.86
N ARG A 74 -10.49 -3.49 -10.80
CA ARG A 74 -9.28 -3.23 -11.59
C ARG A 74 -9.40 -1.94 -12.41
N SER A 75 -10.61 -1.60 -12.85
CA SER A 75 -10.90 -0.32 -13.52
C SER A 75 -10.56 0.89 -12.64
N GLY A 76 -10.64 0.76 -11.31
CA GLY A 76 -10.22 1.78 -10.35
C GLY A 76 -8.77 1.62 -9.87
N CYS A 77 -7.92 0.85 -10.56
CA CYS A 77 -6.55 0.53 -10.12
C CYS A 77 -6.47 -0.33 -8.85
N GLY A 78 -7.53 -1.09 -8.57
CA GLY A 78 -7.60 -1.98 -7.42
C GLY A 78 -6.57 -3.09 -7.44
N ILE A 79 -5.90 -3.33 -6.31
CA ILE A 79 -5.05 -4.50 -6.09
C ILE A 79 -5.88 -5.62 -5.47
N ASN A 80 -5.77 -6.83 -6.02
CA ASN A 80 -6.38 -8.01 -5.44
C ASN A 80 -5.41 -8.74 -4.51
N MET A 81 -5.34 -8.28 -3.25
CA MET A 81 -4.57 -8.93 -2.20
C MET A 81 -5.30 -10.16 -1.65
N LYS A 82 -4.62 -11.31 -1.63
CA LYS A 82 -5.17 -12.58 -1.13
C LYS A 82 -4.75 -12.83 0.32
N LEU A 83 -5.65 -13.40 1.12
CA LEU A 83 -5.38 -13.91 2.47
C LEU A 83 -4.10 -14.75 2.49
N ASN A 84 -3.32 -14.59 3.56
CA ASN A 84 -2.01 -15.23 3.77
C ASN A 84 -0.96 -14.93 2.68
N GLY A 85 -1.24 -14.01 1.74
CA GLY A 85 -0.26 -13.54 0.79
C GLY A 85 0.76 -12.62 1.45
N ARG A 86 2.04 -12.79 1.12
CA ARG A 86 3.12 -11.86 1.46
C ARG A 86 3.22 -10.76 0.41
N TRP A 87 3.31 -9.50 0.84
CA TRP A 87 3.32 -8.35 -0.06
C TRP A 87 4.38 -7.33 0.33
N GLN A 88 5.00 -6.76 -0.70
CA GLN A 88 5.74 -5.50 -0.61
C GLN A 88 4.73 -4.38 -0.81
N VAL A 89 4.54 -3.55 0.20
CA VAL A 89 3.55 -2.49 0.20
C VAL A 89 4.25 -1.15 0.11
N TRP A 90 3.78 -0.35 -0.84
CA TRP A 90 4.18 1.03 -1.10
C TRP A 90 2.92 1.85 -0.96
N ALA A 91 2.78 2.49 0.19
CA ALA A 91 1.56 3.13 0.63
C ALA A 91 1.77 4.63 0.84
N THR A 92 0.71 5.37 0.52
CA THR A 92 0.59 6.79 0.81
C THR A 92 -0.47 6.97 1.88
N TYR A 93 -0.22 7.89 2.80
CA TYR A 93 -1.22 8.32 3.77
C TYR A 93 -2.42 8.94 3.05
N THR A 94 -3.61 8.67 3.56
CA THR A 94 -4.83 9.32 3.10
C THR A 94 -5.76 9.63 4.26
N ASN A 95 -6.39 10.79 4.18
CA ASN A 95 -7.48 11.23 5.07
C ASN A 95 -8.84 11.18 4.37
N MET A 96 -8.96 10.52 3.21
CA MET A 96 -10.19 10.47 2.41
C MET A 96 -11.41 9.91 3.16
N PHE A 97 -11.21 9.19 4.27
CA PHE A 97 -12.28 8.52 5.02
C PHE A 97 -12.36 8.95 6.48
N SER A 98 -11.70 10.05 6.87
CA SER A 98 -11.77 10.56 8.24
C SER A 98 -12.95 11.51 8.40
N ASP A 99 -14.13 10.97 8.67
CA ASP A 99 -15.22 11.75 9.28
C ASP A 99 -15.10 11.78 10.82
N ASP A 100 -14.20 10.98 11.42
CA ASP A 100 -13.94 10.95 12.86
C ASP A 100 -12.44 10.75 13.17
N ASP A 101 -12.01 11.26 14.33
CA ASP A 101 -10.66 11.31 14.93
C ASP A 101 -9.88 9.98 15.07
N MET A 102 -10.32 8.90 14.44
CA MET A 102 -9.62 7.62 14.47
C MET A 102 -9.59 6.92 13.11
N SER A 103 -8.45 7.07 12.44
CA SER A 103 -7.61 5.98 11.89
C SER A 103 -6.75 6.55 10.77
N HIS A 104 -5.43 6.41 10.90
CA HIS A 104 -4.52 6.73 9.81
C HIS A 104 -4.73 5.70 8.70
N TRP A 105 -5.30 6.12 7.57
CA TRP A 105 -5.53 5.23 6.43
C TRP A 105 -4.38 5.31 5.43
N PHE A 106 -4.13 4.18 4.79
CA PHE A 106 -3.09 4.03 3.78
C PHE A 106 -3.73 3.58 2.49
N THR A 107 -3.44 4.25 1.38
CA THR A 107 -3.94 3.83 0.07
C THR A 107 -2.85 3.13 -0.73
N VAL A 108 -3.27 2.11 -1.50
CA VAL A 108 -2.46 1.46 -2.51
C VAL A 108 -3.26 1.22 -3.79
N ASP A 109 -2.57 1.29 -4.91
CA ASP A 109 -3.13 1.03 -6.23
C ASP A 109 -2.13 0.29 -7.13
N SER A 110 -2.65 -0.28 -8.21
CA SER A 110 -1.87 -1.07 -9.17
C SER A 110 -0.87 -0.27 -9.98
N CYS A 111 -0.93 1.07 -9.95
CA CYS A 111 0.04 1.95 -10.60
C CYS A 111 1.26 2.20 -9.73
N GLY A 112 1.12 2.05 -8.42
CA GLY A 112 2.21 2.05 -7.47
C GLY A 112 3.15 0.84 -7.61
N ARG A 113 4.11 0.75 -6.68
CA ARG A 113 5.09 -0.35 -6.62
C ARG A 113 4.65 -1.51 -5.73
N THR A 114 3.42 -1.46 -5.20
CA THR A 114 2.87 -2.52 -4.35
C THR A 114 2.73 -3.81 -5.14
N MET A 115 3.28 -4.90 -4.63
CA MET A 115 3.27 -6.19 -5.32
C MET A 115 3.44 -7.38 -4.39
N LYS A 116 2.96 -8.54 -4.85
CA LYS A 116 3.10 -9.80 -4.12
C LYS A 116 4.56 -10.26 -4.12
N ILE A 117 5.05 -10.74 -2.97
CA ILE A 117 6.39 -11.30 -2.82
C ILE A 117 6.31 -12.82 -2.84
N TYR A 118 7.20 -13.43 -3.62
CA TYR A 118 7.51 -14.85 -3.55
C TYR A 118 8.95 -15.02 -3.05
N ASN A 119 9.94 -14.86 -3.95
CA ASN A 119 11.38 -14.90 -3.66
C ASN A 119 12.06 -13.66 -4.26
N ARG A 120 11.71 -12.47 -3.77
CA ARG A 120 12.28 -11.22 -4.30
C ARG A 120 13.56 -10.85 -3.55
N ASN A 121 14.60 -10.47 -4.29
CA ASN A 121 15.76 -9.80 -3.72
C ASN A 121 15.36 -8.38 -3.27
N LEU A 122 15.45 -8.10 -1.98
CA LEU A 122 15.11 -6.81 -1.37
C LEU A 122 16.36 -5.96 -1.06
N ASN A 123 17.56 -6.38 -1.47
CA ASN A 123 18.83 -5.72 -1.12
C ASN A 123 18.85 -4.23 -1.50
N HIS A 124 18.33 -3.87 -2.67
CA HIS A 124 18.26 -2.45 -3.06
C HIS A 124 17.32 -1.64 -2.15
N LEU A 125 16.25 -2.25 -1.65
CA LEU A 125 15.36 -1.58 -0.68
C LEU A 125 16.01 -1.46 0.70
N HIS A 126 16.74 -2.48 1.13
CA HIS A 126 17.55 -2.39 2.35
C HIS A 126 18.60 -1.28 2.25
N GLN A 127 19.35 -1.20 1.15
CA GLN A 127 20.35 -0.17 0.93
C GLN A 127 19.74 1.24 0.98
N LEU A 128 18.63 1.47 0.27
CA LEU A 128 17.93 2.76 0.30
C LEU A 128 17.39 3.10 1.69
N SER A 129 16.87 2.10 2.41
CA SER A 129 16.41 2.24 3.80
C SER A 129 17.55 2.66 4.72
N THR A 130 18.68 1.95 4.69
CA THR A 130 19.86 2.26 5.50
C THR A 130 20.37 3.67 5.22
N MET A 131 20.52 4.06 3.94
CA MET A 131 20.97 5.41 3.57
C MET A 131 20.06 6.51 4.13
N LYS A 132 18.74 6.28 4.14
CA LYS A 132 17.76 7.26 4.63
C LYS A 132 17.81 7.45 6.15
N PHE A 133 18.06 6.39 6.92
CA PHE A 133 18.12 6.46 8.38
C PHE A 133 19.48 6.91 8.94
N THR A 134 20.52 6.95 8.10
CA THR A 134 21.87 7.41 8.49
C THR A 134 22.16 8.87 8.10
N SER A 135 21.27 9.53 7.39
CA SER A 135 21.39 10.94 6.96
C SER A 135 20.60 11.88 7.86
#